data_AF-A0A954DWP1-F1
#
_entry.id   AF-A0A954DWP1-F1
#
_cell.length_a   1.000
_cell.length_b   1.000
_cell.length_c   1.000
_cell.angle_alpha   90.00
_cell.angle_beta   90.00
_cell.angle_gamma   90.00
#
_symmetry.space_group_name_H-M   'P 1'
#
loop_
_entity.id
_entity.type
_entity.pdbx_description
1 polymer ?
#
loop_
_entity_poly.entity_id
_entity_poly.type
_entity_poly.pdbx_seq_one_letter_code
_entity_poly.pdbx_strand_id
1 'polypeptide(L)'
;RLTGLETLEGKESPRLSVLAEALFAVGCAVETTPGSIRVAPGTRTSGELVLDPRNDHRMAFAFALLGLEREDLRVQNPACVAKSWPSFWTDLA
;
A
#
# COMPACT_ATOMS: atom_id res chain seq x y z
N ARG A 1 -12.09 -9.54 5.09
CA ARG A 1 -11.03 -10.56 4.93
C ARG A 1 -10.93 -10.92 3.46
N LEU A 2 -9.73 -11.04 2.92
CA LEU A 2 -9.44 -11.47 1.55
C LEU A 2 -8.64 -12.77 1.59
N THR A 3 -8.89 -13.69 0.65
CA THR A 3 -8.27 -15.02 0.54
C THR A 3 -7.90 -15.32 -0.92
N GLY A 4 -7.12 -16.37 -1.18
CA GLY A 4 -6.66 -16.72 -2.54
C GLY A 4 -5.50 -15.84 -3.01
N LEU A 5 -4.67 -15.38 -2.08
CA LEU A 5 -3.61 -14.41 -2.31
C LEU A 5 -2.21 -15.05 -2.40
N GLU A 6 -2.13 -16.37 -2.55
CA GLU A 6 -0.87 -17.13 -2.49
C GLU A 6 0.13 -16.69 -3.57
N THR A 7 -0.37 -16.19 -4.70
CA THR A 7 0.47 -15.74 -5.82
C THR A 7 1.06 -14.34 -5.63
N LEU A 8 0.65 -13.60 -4.59
CA LEU A 8 1.08 -12.21 -4.37
C LEU A 8 2.53 -12.09 -3.94
N GLU A 9 3.08 -13.12 -3.30
CA GLU A 9 4.46 -13.11 -2.80
C GLU A 9 5.50 -13.07 -3.94
N GLY A 10 5.18 -13.66 -5.10
CA GLY A 10 6.05 -13.72 -6.26
C GLY A 10 5.82 -12.62 -7.31
N LYS A 11 5.19 -11.49 -6.95
CA LYS A 11 4.95 -10.37 -7.87
C LYS A 11 6.15 -9.42 -7.90
N GLU A 12 5.96 -8.20 -8.41
CA GLU A 12 7.01 -7.17 -8.49
C GLU A 12 7.58 -6.82 -7.10
N SER A 13 6.77 -7.01 -6.07
CA SER A 13 7.13 -7.02 -4.67
C SER A 13 6.39 -8.19 -3.98
N PRO A 14 6.78 -8.58 -2.75
CA PRO A 14 5.95 -9.42 -1.90
C PRO A 14 4.71 -8.65 -1.45
N ARG A 15 3.74 -8.49 -2.37
CA ARG A 15 2.64 -7.51 -2.25
C ARG A 15 1.81 -7.69 -1.00
N LEU A 16 1.63 -8.94 -0.55
CA LEU A 16 0.87 -9.22 0.66
C LEU A 16 1.55 -8.64 1.90
N SER A 17 2.87 -8.87 2.02
CA SER A 17 3.70 -8.35 3.10
C SER A 17 3.79 -6.82 3.05
N VAL A 18 4.05 -6.25 1.87
CA VAL A 18 4.13 -4.79 1.67
C VAL A 18 2.81 -4.09 2.01
N LEU A 19 1.68 -4.64 1.56
CA LEU A 19 0.36 -4.10 1.90
C LEU A 19 0.05 -4.21 3.39
N ALA A 20 0.42 -5.33 4.02
CA ALA A 20 0.21 -5.53 5.45
C ALA A 20 1.02 -4.54 6.30
N GLU A 21 2.29 -4.33 5.97
CA GLU A 21 3.17 -3.34 6.62
C GLU A 21 2.59 -1.93 6.50
N ALA A 22 2.13 -1.53 5.30
CA ALA A 22 1.53 -0.23 5.06
C ALA A 22 0.23 -0.03 5.87
N LEU A 23 -0.67 -1.01 5.86
CA LEU A 23 -1.94 -0.96 6.59
C LEU A 23 -1.71 -0.92 8.11
N PHE A 24 -0.72 -1.66 8.59
CA PHE A 24 -0.32 -1.60 10.00
C PHE A 24 0.24 -0.21 10.36
N ALA A 25 1.10 0.37 9.51
CA ALA A 25 1.70 1.67 9.75
C ALA A 25 0.69 2.83 9.76
N VAL A 26 -0.41 2.73 8.99
CA VAL A 26 -1.52 3.70 9.05
C VAL A 26 -2.44 3.50 10.27
N GLY A 27 -2.25 2.42 11.02
CA GLY A 27 -2.93 2.17 12.29
C GLY A 27 -4.05 1.11 12.23
N CYS A 28 -4.17 0.36 11.12
CA CYS A 28 -5.11 -0.76 11.07
C CYS A 28 -4.57 -1.97 11.85
N ALA A 29 -5.48 -2.79 12.39
CA ALA A 29 -5.13 -4.12 12.86
C ALA A 29 -5.11 -5.07 11.65
N VAL A 30 -3.97 -5.74 11.44
CA VAL A 30 -3.73 -6.59 10.27
C VAL A 30 -3.30 -7.98 10.73
N GLU A 31 -3.96 -9.00 10.20
CA GLU A 31 -3.57 -10.40 10.34
C GLU A 31 -3.33 -10.98 8.94
N THR A 32 -2.21 -11.67 8.75
CA THR A 32 -1.86 -12.31 7.47
C THR A 32 -1.60 -13.80 7.63
N THR A 33 -1.88 -14.54 6.56
CA THR A 33 -1.37 -15.89 6.30
C THR A 33 -0.77 -15.89 4.89
N PRO A 34 -0.07 -16.96 4.44
CA PRO A 34 0.52 -16.99 3.10
C PRO A 34 -0.44 -16.73 1.92
N GLY A 35 -1.75 -16.88 2.13
CA GLY A 35 -2.78 -16.67 1.09
C GLY A 35 -3.94 -15.78 1.53
N SER A 36 -3.84 -15.08 2.67
CA SER A 36 -4.94 -14.26 3.16
C SER A 36 -4.49 -13.03 3.95
N ILE A 37 -5.32 -12.00 3.92
CA ILE A 37 -5.21 -10.83 4.79
C ILE A 37 -6.57 -10.53 5.41
N ARG A 38 -6.57 -10.25 6.70
CA ARG A 38 -7.71 -9.70 7.44
C ARG A 38 -7.29 -8.34 7.97
N VAL A 39 -8.07 -7.33 7.64
CA VAL A 39 -7.87 -5.94 8.07
C VAL A 39 -9.08 -5.59 8.91
N ALA A 40 -8.83 -5.04 10.11
CA ALA A 40 -9.85 -4.43 10.94
C ALA A 40 -9.52 -2.94 11.12
N PRO A 41 -10.55 -2.08 11.27
CA PRO A 41 -10.34 -0.67 11.60
C PRO A 41 -9.48 -0.54 12.86
N GLY A 42 -8.64 0.47 12.89
CA GLY A 42 -7.86 0.83 14.07
C GLY A 42 -7.80 2.34 14.24
N THR A 43 -6.82 2.81 15.00
CA THR A 43 -6.67 4.25 15.28
C THR A 43 -5.58 4.81 14.40
N ARG A 44 -5.89 5.88 13.66
CA ARG A 44 -4.92 6.59 12.80
C ARG A 44 -3.67 6.96 13.60
N THR A 45 -2.51 6.62 13.05
CA THR A 45 -1.24 7.04 13.65
C THR A 45 -0.98 8.52 13.38
N SER A 46 -0.30 9.19 14.31
CA SER A 46 0.04 10.61 14.22
C SER A 46 1.41 10.84 13.58
N GLY A 47 1.57 12.00 12.92
CA GLY A 47 2.86 12.45 12.36
C GLY A 47 3.15 11.91 10.97
N GLU A 48 4.14 12.48 10.29
CA GLU A 48 4.50 12.11 8.91
C GLU A 48 4.74 10.61 8.77
N LEU A 49 4.13 9.99 7.75
CA LEU A 49 4.35 8.59 7.41
C LEU A 49 4.85 8.49 5.96
N VAL A 50 5.99 7.82 5.78
CA VAL A 50 6.51 7.51 4.45
C VAL A 50 6.35 6.02 4.20
N LEU A 51 5.67 5.65 3.10
CA LEU A 51 5.49 4.26 2.67
C LEU A 51 6.34 3.95 1.45
N ASP A 52 7.07 2.83 1.49
CA ASP A 52 7.88 2.35 0.38
C ASP A 52 7.10 1.30 -0.44
N PRO A 53 6.71 1.59 -1.69
CA PRO A 53 6.01 0.63 -2.54
C PRO A 53 6.92 -0.49 -3.06
N ARG A 54 8.21 -0.51 -2.70
CA ARG A 54 9.22 -1.49 -3.14
C ARG A 54 9.31 -1.56 -4.67
N ASN A 55 9.25 -0.39 -5.32
CA ASN A 55 9.19 -0.23 -6.79
C ASN A 55 8.00 -0.95 -7.48
N ASP A 56 6.96 -1.30 -6.73
CA ASP A 56 5.74 -1.88 -7.27
C ASP A 56 4.69 -0.79 -7.53
N HIS A 57 4.42 -0.52 -8.81
CA HIS A 57 3.47 0.51 -9.23
C HIS A 57 2.07 0.32 -8.61
N ARG A 58 1.64 -0.93 -8.37
CA ARG A 58 0.33 -1.19 -7.76
C ARG A 58 0.31 -0.89 -6.27
N MET A 59 1.43 -1.08 -5.58
CA MET A 59 1.55 -0.66 -4.18
C MET A 59 1.57 0.86 -4.10
N ALA A 60 2.25 1.55 -5.02
CA ALA A 60 2.22 3.01 -5.08
C ALA A 60 0.80 3.55 -5.30
N PHE A 61 0.00 2.94 -6.19
CA PHE A 61 -1.42 3.30 -6.36
C PHE A 61 -2.22 3.07 -5.08
N ALA A 62 -2.05 1.92 -4.43
CA ALA A 62 -2.75 1.63 -3.17
C ALA A 62 -2.40 2.65 -2.08
N PHE A 63 -1.14 3.08 -1.99
CA PHE A 63 -0.68 4.04 -1.01
C PHE A 63 -1.17 5.46 -1.30
N ALA A 64 -1.30 5.83 -2.58
CA ALA A 64 -1.92 7.08 -2.98
C ALA A 64 -3.37 7.19 -2.48
N LEU A 65 -4.14 6.09 -2.57
CA LEU A 65 -5.50 6.04 -2.01
C LEU A 65 -5.52 6.22 -0.49
N LEU A 66 -4.54 5.69 0.24
CA LEU A 66 -4.39 5.95 1.67
C LEU A 66 -4.07 7.44 1.94
N GLY A 67 -3.30 8.07 1.06
CA GLY A 67 -2.97 9.50 1.12
C GLY A 67 -4.17 10.43 0.96
N LEU A 68 -5.25 9.98 0.31
CA LEU A 68 -6.50 10.76 0.21
C LEU A 68 -7.19 10.98 1.56
N GLU A 69 -7.05 10.02 2.47
CA GLU A 69 -7.55 10.14 3.86
C GLU A 69 -6.46 10.70 4.79
N ARG A 70 -5.19 10.46 4.45
CA ARG A 70 -4.02 10.81 5.27
C ARG A 70 -3.08 11.77 4.55
N GLU A 71 -3.34 13.07 4.66
CA GLU A 71 -2.53 14.14 4.04
C GLU A 71 -1.04 14.12 4.42
N ASP A 72 -0.70 13.59 5.59
CA ASP A 72 0.68 13.44 6.11
C ASP A 72 1.39 12.17 5.59
N LEU A 73 0.78 11.43 4.65
CA LEU A 73 1.36 10.24 4.02
C LEU A 73 2.12 10.62 2.75
N ARG A 74 3.36 10.14 2.62
CA ARG A 74 4.19 10.26 1.42
C ARG A 74 4.52 8.89 0.86
N VAL A 75 4.48 8.76 -0.47
CA VAL A 75 4.88 7.53 -1.18
C VAL A 75 6.32 7.70 -1.67
N GLN A 76 7.19 6.77 -1.29
CA GLN A 76 8.57 6.75 -1.77
C GLN A 76 8.62 6.38 -3.26
N ASN A 77 9.53 6.99 -4.01
CA ASN A 77 9.70 6.78 -5.45
C ASN A 77 8.37 6.84 -6.23
N PRO A 78 7.65 7.98 -6.23
CA PRO A 78 6.36 8.11 -6.91
C PRO A 78 6.47 7.83 -8.42
N ALA A 79 7.65 7.96 -9.02
CA ALA A 79 7.87 7.68 -10.44
C ALA A 79 7.68 6.19 -10.83
N CYS A 80 7.65 5.25 -9.88
CA CYS A 80 7.47 3.83 -10.19
C CYS A 80 6.12 3.52 -10.88
N VAL A 81 5.13 4.41 -10.75
CA VAL A 81 3.83 4.31 -11.43
C VAL A 81 3.93 4.28 -12.96
N ALA A 82 4.97 4.89 -13.52
CA ALA A 82 5.17 5.02 -14.96
C ALA A 82 5.28 3.68 -15.71
N LYS A 83 5.48 2.58 -14.98
CA LYS A 83 5.44 1.23 -15.56
C LYS A 83 4.09 0.87 -16.19
N SER A 84 2.99 1.43 -15.69
CA SER A 84 1.65 1.13 -16.22
C SER A 84 0.76 2.36 -16.40
N TRP A 85 1.01 3.44 -15.64
CA TRP A 85 0.21 4.66 -15.70
C TRP A 85 1.10 5.90 -15.46
N PRO A 86 1.81 6.39 -16.49
CA PRO A 86 2.73 7.54 -16.36
C PRO A 86 2.09 8.83 -15.87
N SER A 87 0.83 9.10 -16.24
CA SER A 87 0.09 10.30 -15.83
C SER A 87 -0.63 10.17 -14.49
N PHE A 88 -0.47 9.06 -13.76
CA PHE A 88 -1.27 8.75 -12.56
C PHE A 88 -1.40 9.88 -11.55
N TRP A 89 -0.28 10.52 -11.18
CA TRP A 89 -0.30 11.60 -10.18
C TRP A 89 -0.99 12.87 -10.66
N THR A 90 -0.94 13.14 -11.97
CA THR A 90 -1.70 14.25 -12.57
C THR A 90 -3.19 13.92 -12.64
N ASP A 91 -3.52 12.66 -12.96
CA ASP A 91 -4.91 12.21 -13.08
C ASP A 91 -5.62 12.07 -11.72
N LEU A 92 -4.86 11.89 -10.65
CA LEU A 92 -5.36 11.82 -9.26
C LEU A 92 -5.60 13.21 -8.65
N ALA A 93 -4.97 14.26 -9.19
CA ALA A 93 -4.94 15.61 -8.60
C ALA A 93 -6.27 16.38 -8.69
#